data_AF-A0A7W1LPT5-F1
#
_entry.id   AF-A0A7W1LPT5-F1
#
_cell.length_a   1.000
_cell.length_b   1.000
_cell.length_c   1.000
_cell.angle_alpha   90.00
_cell.angle_beta   90.00
_cell.angle_gamma   90.00
#
_symmetry.space_group_name_H-M   'P 1'
#
loop_
_entity.id
_entity.type
_entity.pdbx_description
1 polymer ?
#
loop_
_entity_poly.entity_id
_entity_poly.type
_entity_poly.pdbx_seq_one_letter_code
_entity_poly.pdbx_strand_id
1 'polypeptide(L)'
;MPPIGHIGCAPEGTVAAGGACTVGAAGPAGYSNCAKGSECVAGTCKTICDHQGGAPACDANHACGQYEGLFESGDMTVAGVCDPKCDPLTQALLAGTTTAACGSPDPAAPNAGCFTFTGIDFTCAPVGPTTLALTDRMPARGPTSGGAYVNGCAPGFLPFFREMTGSNVIVCAGMCAPLKTDMTPALRANVVGSKTVPAKLPTKAAPEAGDAICVTNKKGSSLEAIGQNCLFMWPFNVENNMLPESPYNDGLGICFDFRKYTYDRDNNAGTPPEQVPSCAALPPKGTVPACTCDAMGSNCTGTGCPDGQAHEWGCYNTTDTGITAFTNDKAQVPAIKPVMREFRVGAIGTGEGVRHLIR
;
A
#
# COMPACT_ATOMS: atom_id res chain seq x y z
N MET A 1 11.76 -29.37 -21.98
CA MET A 1 12.23 -27.97 -21.88
C MET A 1 11.52 -27.34 -20.70
N PRO A 2 12.21 -26.59 -19.82
CA PRO A 2 11.53 -25.83 -18.77
C PRO A 2 10.53 -24.86 -19.39
N PRO A 3 9.43 -24.51 -18.69
CA PRO A 3 8.53 -23.46 -19.15
C PRO A 3 9.31 -22.16 -19.39
N ILE A 4 8.93 -21.42 -20.42
CA ILE A 4 9.40 -20.04 -20.62
C ILE A 4 9.02 -19.25 -19.36
N GLY A 5 9.98 -18.54 -18.75
CA GLY A 5 9.80 -17.83 -17.47
C GLY A 5 10.47 -18.47 -16.26
N HIS A 6 11.05 -19.67 -16.37
CA HIS A 6 11.86 -20.25 -15.28
C HIS A 6 13.29 -19.70 -15.27
N ILE A 7 13.88 -19.52 -14.09
CA ILE A 7 15.26 -18.98 -13.93
C ILE A 7 16.33 -19.73 -14.73
N GLY A 8 16.10 -21.02 -15.03
CA GLY A 8 16.99 -21.86 -15.83
C GLY A 8 17.03 -21.50 -17.33
N CYS A 9 16.13 -20.64 -17.79
CA CYS A 9 16.02 -20.16 -19.17
C CYS A 9 16.55 -18.73 -19.36
N ALA A 10 17.13 -18.11 -18.32
CA ALA A 10 17.72 -16.79 -18.43
C ALA A 10 18.88 -16.80 -19.46
N PRO A 11 18.96 -15.80 -20.35
CA PRO A 11 20.05 -15.66 -21.30
C PRO A 11 21.44 -15.75 -20.65
N GLU A 12 22.41 -16.33 -21.37
CA GLU A 12 23.82 -16.31 -20.97
C GLU A 12 24.53 -15.13 -21.65
N GLY A 13 24.14 -13.92 -21.26
CA GLY A 13 24.84 -12.71 -21.66
C GLY A 13 26.13 -12.49 -20.87
N THR A 14 26.82 -11.38 -21.14
CA THR A 14 28.10 -11.03 -20.50
C THR A 14 28.00 -9.87 -19.51
N VAL A 15 26.86 -9.17 -19.47
CA VAL A 15 26.68 -8.00 -18.59
C VAL A 15 26.32 -8.47 -17.17
N ALA A 16 27.19 -8.19 -16.21
CA ALA A 16 26.94 -8.52 -14.80
C ALA A 16 25.76 -7.74 -14.21
N ALA A 17 25.20 -8.23 -13.10
CA ALA A 17 24.18 -7.51 -12.33
C ALA A 17 24.63 -6.08 -11.98
N GLY A 18 23.72 -5.12 -12.10
CA GLY A 18 23.97 -3.68 -11.98
C GLY A 18 24.55 -3.03 -13.25
N GLY A 19 24.96 -3.81 -14.26
CA GLY A 19 25.43 -3.30 -15.54
C GLY A 19 24.30 -2.81 -16.45
N ALA A 20 24.62 -1.88 -17.34
CA ALA A 20 23.70 -1.39 -18.37
C ALA A 20 23.44 -2.49 -19.42
N CYS A 21 22.18 -2.72 -19.74
CA CYS A 21 21.75 -3.82 -20.60
C CYS A 21 20.78 -3.38 -21.69
N THR A 22 20.59 -4.27 -22.65
CA THR A 22 19.64 -4.09 -23.75
C THR A 22 18.78 -5.34 -23.88
N VAL A 23 17.50 -5.14 -24.18
CA VAL A 23 16.59 -6.21 -24.56
C VAL A 23 16.68 -6.38 -26.08
N GLY A 24 17.02 -7.59 -26.52
CA GLY A 24 17.11 -7.99 -27.91
C GLY A 24 15.80 -8.62 -28.43
N ALA A 25 15.83 -9.09 -29.67
CA ALA A 25 14.74 -9.90 -30.20
C ALA A 25 14.70 -11.27 -29.50
N ALA A 26 13.50 -11.78 -29.21
CA ALA A 26 13.35 -13.13 -28.68
C ALA A 26 13.96 -14.17 -29.63
N GLY A 27 14.79 -15.07 -29.11
CA GLY A 27 15.44 -16.10 -29.90
C GLY A 27 16.52 -16.89 -29.15
N PRO A 28 17.20 -17.83 -29.82
CA PRO A 28 18.21 -18.72 -29.21
C PRO A 28 19.41 -17.99 -28.60
N ALA A 29 19.66 -16.74 -29.00
CA ALA A 29 20.72 -15.89 -28.47
C ALA A 29 20.33 -15.15 -27.17
N GLY A 30 19.10 -15.33 -26.68
CA GLY A 30 18.59 -14.71 -25.46
C GLY A 30 17.79 -13.42 -25.68
N TYR A 31 16.89 -13.14 -24.74
CA TYR A 31 16.04 -11.94 -24.72
C TYR A 31 16.80 -10.69 -24.21
N SER A 32 17.81 -10.87 -23.36
CA SER A 32 18.67 -9.80 -22.85
C SER A 32 20.14 -10.22 -22.84
N ASN A 33 21.06 -9.25 -22.77
CA ASN A 33 22.51 -9.48 -22.70
C ASN A 33 23.04 -9.58 -21.26
N CYS A 34 22.16 -9.80 -20.28
CA CYS A 34 22.53 -9.99 -18.89
C CYS A 34 23.14 -11.38 -18.65
N ALA A 35 24.10 -11.44 -17.74
CA ALA A 35 24.69 -12.68 -17.29
C ALA A 35 23.65 -13.59 -16.63
N LYS A 36 23.86 -14.90 -16.75
CA LYS A 36 22.94 -15.92 -16.23
C LYS A 36 22.54 -15.64 -14.77
N GLY A 37 21.23 -15.71 -14.50
CA GLY A 37 20.65 -15.38 -13.20
C GLY A 37 20.28 -13.91 -13.03
N SER A 38 20.41 -13.10 -14.08
CA SER A 38 19.92 -11.72 -14.12
C SER A 38 19.04 -11.48 -15.34
N GLU A 39 18.22 -10.44 -15.29
CA GLU A 39 17.35 -10.03 -16.40
C GLU A 39 17.37 -8.51 -16.58
N CYS A 40 17.19 -8.04 -17.81
CA CYS A 40 17.28 -6.63 -18.15
C CYS A 40 15.97 -5.90 -17.86
N VAL A 41 15.95 -5.11 -16.80
CA VAL A 41 14.77 -4.32 -16.40
C VAL A 41 15.12 -2.85 -16.37
N ALA A 42 14.42 -2.06 -17.18
CA ALA A 42 14.65 -0.63 -17.37
C ALA A 42 16.13 -0.30 -17.71
N GLY A 43 16.76 -1.12 -18.55
CA GLY A 43 18.13 -0.91 -19.02
C GLY A 43 19.22 -1.28 -18.01
N THR A 44 18.88 -1.93 -16.90
CA THR A 44 19.85 -2.46 -15.93
C THR A 44 19.65 -3.95 -15.71
N CYS A 45 20.75 -4.73 -15.67
CA CYS A 45 20.69 -6.14 -15.29
C CYS A 45 20.38 -6.27 -13.80
N LYS A 46 19.25 -6.88 -13.46
CA LYS A 46 18.84 -7.14 -12.08
C LYS A 46 18.83 -8.63 -11.81
N THR A 47 19.30 -9.02 -10.63
CA THR A 47 19.30 -10.43 -10.20
C THR A 47 17.87 -10.96 -10.17
N ILE A 48 17.62 -12.11 -10.80
CA ILE A 48 16.33 -12.79 -10.74
C ILE A 48 16.14 -13.30 -9.31
N CYS A 49 14.90 -13.34 -8.82
CA CYS A 49 14.56 -13.86 -7.50
C CYS A 49 13.31 -14.72 -7.51
N ASP A 50 13.23 -15.63 -6.55
CA ASP A 50 11.99 -16.34 -6.23
C ASP A 50 11.18 -15.53 -5.22
N HIS A 51 10.01 -15.05 -5.66
CA HIS A 51 9.12 -14.26 -4.81
C HIS A 51 8.45 -15.09 -3.69
N GLN A 52 8.53 -16.43 -3.76
CA GLN A 52 8.00 -17.35 -2.73
C GLN A 52 9.04 -17.67 -1.63
N GLY A 53 10.19 -16.98 -1.63
CA GLY A 53 11.22 -17.16 -0.61
C GLY A 53 12.21 -18.30 -0.89
N GLY A 54 12.25 -18.80 -2.14
CA GLY A 54 13.24 -19.76 -2.60
C GLY A 54 14.56 -19.13 -3.07
N ALA A 55 15.39 -19.95 -3.69
CA ALA A 55 16.67 -19.53 -4.25
C ALA A 55 16.54 -19.26 -5.76
N PRO A 56 17.17 -18.18 -6.26
CA PRO A 56 17.92 -17.16 -5.53
C PRO A 56 17.03 -16.18 -4.77
N ALA A 57 17.50 -15.76 -3.60
CA ALA A 57 16.90 -14.70 -2.80
C ALA A 57 17.61 -13.37 -3.03
N CYS A 58 16.89 -12.27 -2.80
CA CYS A 58 17.49 -10.94 -2.79
C CYS A 58 18.35 -10.71 -1.55
N ASP A 59 19.34 -9.83 -1.65
CA ASP A 59 20.11 -9.39 -0.50
C ASP A 59 19.25 -8.50 0.44
N ALA A 60 19.82 -8.11 1.58
CA ALA A 60 19.11 -7.34 2.60
C ALA A 60 18.60 -5.96 2.13
N ASN A 61 19.18 -5.39 1.08
CA ASN A 61 18.85 -4.07 0.55
C ASN A 61 17.87 -4.12 -0.63
N HIS A 62 17.47 -5.32 -1.07
CA HIS A 62 16.58 -5.52 -2.19
C HIS A 62 15.37 -6.39 -1.79
N ALA A 63 14.26 -6.26 -2.49
CA ALA A 63 13.15 -7.21 -2.41
C ALA A 63 12.76 -7.69 -3.81
N CYS A 64 12.05 -8.81 -3.85
CA CYS A 64 11.66 -9.42 -5.12
C CYS A 64 10.47 -8.68 -5.74
N GLY A 65 10.74 -7.84 -6.73
CA GLY A 65 9.74 -7.12 -7.53
C GLY A 65 9.19 -7.99 -8.64
N GLN A 66 7.87 -7.96 -8.82
CA GLN A 66 7.17 -8.69 -9.89
C GLN A 66 6.85 -7.75 -11.06
N TYR A 67 7.00 -8.26 -12.27
CA TYR A 67 6.80 -7.51 -13.51
C TYR A 67 5.89 -8.30 -14.45
N GLU A 68 4.83 -7.65 -14.92
CA GLU A 68 3.91 -8.22 -15.90
C GLU A 68 4.68 -8.66 -17.15
N GLY A 69 4.40 -9.87 -17.63
CA GLY A 69 4.92 -10.43 -18.86
C GLY A 69 6.39 -10.88 -18.83
N LEU A 70 7.09 -10.77 -17.69
CA LEU A 70 8.52 -11.15 -17.60
C LEU A 70 8.72 -12.61 -17.18
N PHE A 71 8.06 -13.02 -16.08
CA PHE A 71 8.22 -14.35 -15.48
C PHE A 71 6.87 -14.96 -15.16
N GLU A 72 6.07 -15.19 -16.18
CA GLU A 72 4.71 -15.73 -16.02
C GLU A 72 4.61 -17.14 -16.58
N SER A 73 3.88 -18.01 -15.86
CA SER A 73 3.53 -19.35 -16.32
C SER A 73 2.08 -19.63 -15.98
N GLY A 74 1.20 -19.66 -16.99
CA GLY A 74 -0.24 -19.84 -16.78
C GLY A 74 -0.86 -18.71 -15.97
N ASP A 75 -0.57 -17.46 -16.35
CA ASP A 75 -1.07 -16.22 -15.74
C ASP A 75 -0.66 -16.01 -14.27
N MET A 76 0.30 -16.81 -13.77
CA MET A 76 0.90 -16.62 -12.46
C MET A 76 2.34 -16.20 -12.61
N THR A 77 2.72 -15.12 -11.92
CA THR A 77 4.13 -14.75 -11.74
C THR A 77 4.84 -15.87 -10.99
N VAL A 78 5.88 -16.44 -11.57
CA VAL A 78 6.69 -17.50 -10.96
C VAL A 78 8.03 -16.99 -10.42
N ALA A 79 8.50 -15.83 -10.90
CA ALA A 79 9.74 -15.21 -10.43
C ALA A 79 9.66 -13.67 -10.53
N GLY A 80 10.63 -12.99 -9.94
CA GLY A 80 10.77 -11.55 -10.02
C GLY A 80 12.22 -11.13 -10.27
N VAL A 81 12.51 -9.86 -10.07
CA VAL A 81 13.89 -9.35 -9.98
C VAL A 81 14.11 -8.59 -8.68
N CYS A 82 15.34 -8.60 -8.19
CA CYS A 82 15.72 -7.87 -6.98
C CYS A 82 15.78 -6.38 -7.25
N ASP A 83 14.78 -5.67 -6.71
CA ASP A 83 14.69 -4.23 -6.79
C ASP A 83 15.13 -3.58 -5.47
N PRO A 84 15.83 -2.42 -5.52
CA PRO A 84 16.26 -1.73 -4.31
C PRO A 84 15.07 -1.39 -3.42
N LYS A 85 15.21 -1.65 -2.11
CA LYS A 85 14.22 -1.25 -1.11
C LYS A 85 14.22 0.27 -0.92
N CYS A 86 13.06 0.81 -0.58
CA CYS A 86 12.88 2.24 -0.40
C CYS A 86 11.83 2.56 0.67
N ASP A 87 11.80 3.83 1.06
CA ASP A 87 10.79 4.40 1.94
C ASP A 87 9.64 5.02 1.11
N PRO A 88 8.37 4.60 1.31
CA PRO A 88 7.25 5.06 0.49
C PRO A 88 6.82 6.50 0.73
N LEU A 89 7.12 7.10 1.89
CA LEU A 89 6.75 8.49 2.15
C LEU A 89 7.76 9.43 1.51
N THR A 90 9.05 9.20 1.76
CA THR A 90 10.16 10.03 1.31
C THR A 90 10.64 9.69 -0.10
N GLN A 91 10.29 8.48 -0.58
CA GLN A 91 10.77 7.87 -1.83
C GLN A 91 12.29 7.69 -1.84
N ALA A 92 12.93 7.62 -0.67
CA ALA A 92 14.37 7.44 -0.55
C ALA A 92 14.75 5.95 -0.62
N LEU A 93 15.86 5.61 -1.29
CA LEU A 93 16.48 4.29 -1.15
C LEU A 93 16.89 4.04 0.30
N LEU A 94 16.71 2.81 0.78
CA LEU A 94 17.18 2.40 2.11
C LEU A 94 18.70 2.16 2.15
N ALA A 95 19.35 2.02 0.98
CA ALA A 95 20.79 1.83 0.85
C ALA A 95 21.34 2.57 -0.37
N GLY A 96 22.64 2.91 -0.33
CA GLY A 96 23.35 3.61 -1.42
C GLY A 96 23.63 5.09 -1.13
N THR A 97 24.29 5.76 -2.08
CA THR A 97 24.73 7.17 -1.93
C THR A 97 23.77 8.18 -2.55
N THR A 98 23.05 7.79 -3.61
CA THR A 98 22.02 8.62 -4.26
C THR A 98 20.66 8.09 -3.88
N THR A 99 20.14 8.51 -2.73
CA THR A 99 18.93 7.91 -2.17
C THR A 99 17.64 8.56 -2.65
N ALA A 100 17.67 9.86 -2.98
CA ALA A 100 16.45 10.60 -3.31
C ALA A 100 15.70 10.00 -4.52
N ALA A 101 14.37 9.92 -4.40
CA ALA A 101 13.47 9.53 -5.49
C ALA A 101 13.89 8.22 -6.17
N CYS A 102 14.16 7.19 -5.38
CA CYS A 102 14.60 5.89 -5.88
C CYS A 102 15.89 5.94 -6.73
N GLY A 103 16.77 6.92 -6.46
CA GLY A 103 18.01 7.11 -7.20
C GLY A 103 17.84 7.80 -8.56
N SER A 104 16.69 8.44 -8.80
CA SER A 104 16.44 9.17 -10.05
C SER A 104 17.46 10.30 -10.26
N PRO A 105 18.03 10.48 -11.47
CA PRO A 105 18.95 11.58 -11.77
C PRO A 105 18.32 12.97 -11.62
N ASP A 106 17.02 13.07 -11.91
CA ASP A 106 16.21 14.26 -11.64
C ASP A 106 15.13 13.93 -10.61
N PRO A 107 15.35 14.26 -9.32
CA PRO A 107 14.36 14.02 -8.29
C PRO A 107 13.05 14.80 -8.46
N ALA A 108 13.01 15.89 -9.25
CA ALA A 108 11.79 16.67 -9.48
C ALA A 108 10.92 16.10 -10.61
N ALA A 109 11.51 15.26 -11.47
CA ALA A 109 10.83 14.49 -12.49
C ALA A 109 11.35 13.04 -12.48
N PRO A 110 11.08 12.30 -11.38
CA PRO A 110 11.73 11.03 -11.15
C PRO A 110 11.32 9.98 -12.20
N ASN A 111 12.26 9.12 -12.57
CA ASN A 111 12.03 8.01 -13.49
C ASN A 111 11.80 6.68 -12.75
N ALA A 112 11.83 6.70 -11.42
CA ALA A 112 11.44 5.60 -10.56
C ALA A 112 10.65 6.11 -9.34
N GLY A 113 9.84 5.24 -8.75
CA GLY A 113 9.11 5.49 -7.51
C GLY A 113 9.12 4.27 -6.60
N CYS A 114 8.80 4.50 -5.34
CA CYS A 114 8.78 3.50 -4.29
C CYS A 114 7.36 2.95 -4.11
N PHE A 115 7.16 1.68 -4.47
CA PHE A 115 5.86 1.05 -4.52
C PHE A 115 5.86 -0.34 -3.87
N THR A 116 4.67 -0.88 -3.59
CA THR A 116 4.50 -2.22 -3.05
C THR A 116 3.27 -2.88 -3.65
N PHE A 117 3.30 -4.22 -3.75
CA PHE A 117 2.10 -5.02 -4.00
C PHE A 117 1.49 -5.55 -2.70
N THR A 118 2.32 -5.87 -1.71
CA THR A 118 1.93 -6.62 -0.50
C THR A 118 1.82 -5.76 0.76
N GLY A 119 2.28 -4.51 0.71
CA GLY A 119 2.39 -3.66 1.90
C GLY A 119 3.58 -4.00 2.81
N ILE A 120 4.38 -5.01 2.44
CA ILE A 120 5.48 -5.53 3.26
C ILE A 120 6.79 -4.86 2.89
N ASP A 121 7.27 -5.16 1.69
CA ASP A 121 8.46 -4.54 1.13
C ASP A 121 8.03 -3.53 0.08
N PHE A 122 8.66 -2.36 0.14
CA PHE A 122 8.55 -1.35 -0.88
C PHE A 122 9.82 -1.33 -1.70
N THR A 123 9.68 -1.37 -3.01
CA THR A 123 10.79 -1.39 -3.95
C THR A 123 10.69 -0.29 -4.99
N CYS A 124 11.85 0.08 -5.52
CA CYS A 124 11.94 1.06 -6.58
C CYS A 124 11.56 0.44 -7.92
N ALA A 125 10.43 0.87 -8.46
CA ALA A 125 9.97 0.50 -9.79
C ALA A 125 10.01 1.70 -10.75
N PRO A 126 10.26 1.48 -12.05
CA PRO A 126 10.27 2.55 -13.04
C PRO A 126 8.93 3.28 -13.12
N VAL A 127 8.94 4.59 -13.40
CA VAL A 127 7.73 5.37 -13.71
C VAL A 127 7.91 6.15 -15.00
N GLY A 128 6.84 6.21 -15.79
CA GLY A 128 6.81 7.00 -17.02
C GLY A 128 6.39 8.45 -16.77
N PRO A 129 6.73 9.40 -17.67
CA PRO A 129 6.36 10.81 -17.54
C PRO A 129 4.84 11.03 -17.38
N THR A 130 4.02 10.23 -18.06
CA THR A 130 2.56 10.31 -17.97
C THR A 130 2.04 9.91 -16.59
N THR A 131 2.75 9.03 -15.88
CA THR A 131 2.36 8.55 -14.55
C THR A 131 2.58 9.62 -13.48
N LEU A 132 3.52 10.54 -13.67
CA LEU A 132 3.81 11.61 -12.70
C LEU A 132 2.61 12.56 -12.46
N ALA A 133 1.68 12.63 -13.42
CA ALA A 133 0.45 13.40 -13.30
C ALA A 133 -0.72 12.62 -12.66
N LEU A 134 -0.56 11.32 -12.41
CA LEU A 134 -1.61 10.46 -11.86
C LEU A 134 -1.56 10.50 -10.33
N THR A 135 -2.08 11.58 -9.76
CA THR A 135 -2.19 11.82 -8.31
C THR A 135 -3.58 11.43 -7.79
N ASP A 136 -3.89 11.77 -6.53
CA ASP A 136 -5.11 11.35 -5.84
C ASP A 136 -6.40 11.47 -6.66
N ARG A 137 -7.16 10.37 -6.70
CA ARG A 137 -8.43 10.15 -7.41
C ARG A 137 -8.35 10.15 -8.94
N MET A 138 -7.17 10.26 -9.53
CA MET A 138 -6.97 9.97 -10.96
C MET A 138 -7.05 8.46 -11.21
N PRO A 139 -7.58 7.99 -12.34
CA PRO A 139 -7.54 6.57 -12.70
C PRO A 139 -6.09 6.06 -12.70
N ALA A 140 -5.84 4.96 -12.01
CA ALA A 140 -4.53 4.34 -12.01
C ALA A 140 -4.24 3.72 -13.39
N ARG A 141 -2.98 3.72 -13.81
CA ARG A 141 -2.57 3.00 -15.02
C ARG A 141 -2.65 1.50 -14.77
N GLY A 142 -3.19 0.76 -15.73
CA GLY A 142 -3.28 -0.69 -15.70
C GLY A 142 -3.35 -1.29 -17.11
N PRO A 143 -3.39 -2.62 -17.21
CA PRO A 143 -3.56 -3.30 -18.49
C PRO A 143 -4.99 -3.15 -19.01
N THR A 144 -5.18 -3.36 -20.31
CA THR A 144 -6.50 -3.27 -20.96
C THR A 144 -7.51 -4.29 -20.41
N SER A 145 -7.02 -5.41 -19.85
CA SER A 145 -7.82 -6.45 -19.20
C SER A 145 -8.45 -6.02 -17.86
N GLY A 146 -8.07 -4.84 -17.33
CA GLY A 146 -8.50 -4.34 -16.04
C GLY A 146 -7.45 -4.53 -14.94
N GLY A 147 -7.68 -3.90 -13.79
CA GLY A 147 -6.69 -3.84 -12.71
C GLY A 147 -5.79 -2.61 -12.82
N ALA A 148 -4.72 -2.58 -12.03
CA ALA A 148 -3.74 -1.51 -12.02
C ALA A 148 -2.34 -2.05 -11.82
N TYR A 149 -1.37 -1.41 -12.45
CA TYR A 149 0.03 -1.63 -12.14
C TYR A 149 0.35 -1.04 -10.78
N VAL A 150 1.21 -1.71 -10.02
CA VAL A 150 1.70 -1.22 -8.71
C VAL A 150 2.37 0.16 -8.84
N ASN A 151 3.09 0.39 -9.94
CA ASN A 151 3.67 1.68 -10.34
C ASN A 151 2.74 2.49 -11.27
N GLY A 152 1.44 2.22 -11.24
CA GLY A 152 0.43 2.85 -12.08
C GLY A 152 0.04 4.26 -11.66
N CYS A 153 0.59 4.72 -10.53
CA CYS A 153 0.35 6.03 -9.93
C CYS A 153 1.66 6.80 -9.74
N ALA A 154 1.55 8.12 -9.55
CA ALA A 154 2.73 8.95 -9.32
C ALA A 154 3.47 8.54 -8.03
N PRO A 155 4.80 8.74 -7.93
CA PRO A 155 5.56 8.50 -6.70
C PRO A 155 4.90 9.13 -5.47
N GLY A 156 4.74 8.34 -4.41
CA GLY A 156 4.03 8.77 -3.22
C GLY A 156 2.50 8.58 -3.26
N PHE A 157 1.98 7.91 -4.29
CA PHE A 157 0.60 7.47 -4.45
C PHE A 157 0.60 5.98 -4.82
N LEU A 158 -0.46 5.26 -4.44
CA LEU A 158 -0.63 3.84 -4.79
C LEU A 158 -2.01 3.59 -5.40
N PRO A 159 -2.16 2.61 -6.31
CA PRO A 159 -3.47 2.21 -6.79
C PRO A 159 -4.33 1.67 -5.65
N PHE A 160 -5.54 2.18 -5.53
CA PHE A 160 -6.50 1.78 -4.51
C PHE A 160 -7.92 1.77 -5.08
N PHE A 161 -8.74 0.83 -4.62
CA PHE A 161 -10.14 0.76 -5.04
C PHE A 161 -10.87 2.02 -4.62
N ARG A 162 -11.55 2.68 -5.55
CA ARG A 162 -12.26 3.95 -5.29
C ARG A 162 -13.54 3.75 -4.47
N GLU A 163 -14.19 2.63 -4.70
CA GLU A 163 -15.55 2.31 -4.26
C GLU A 163 -15.57 0.84 -3.81
N MET A 164 -16.64 0.44 -3.14
CA MET A 164 -16.78 -0.90 -2.57
C MET A 164 -17.32 -1.93 -3.56
N THR A 165 -17.51 -3.16 -3.05
CA THR A 165 -18.02 -4.38 -3.69
C THR A 165 -18.77 -4.13 -4.99
N GLY A 166 -18.17 -4.57 -6.10
CA GLY A 166 -18.73 -4.46 -7.46
C GLY A 166 -18.13 -3.35 -8.32
N SER A 167 -17.39 -2.41 -7.73
CA SER A 167 -16.64 -1.41 -8.49
C SER A 167 -15.21 -1.88 -8.79
N ASN A 168 -14.86 -1.97 -10.08
CA ASN A 168 -13.50 -2.25 -10.54
C ASN A 168 -12.69 -0.96 -10.77
N VAL A 169 -13.16 0.17 -10.26
CA VAL A 169 -12.52 1.46 -10.46
C VAL A 169 -11.35 1.59 -9.50
N ILE A 170 -10.13 1.43 -10.02
CA ILE A 170 -8.90 1.66 -9.27
C ILE A 170 -8.41 3.07 -9.58
N VAL A 171 -8.25 3.86 -8.53
CA VAL A 171 -7.70 5.21 -8.60
C VAL A 171 -6.41 5.30 -7.84
N CYS A 172 -5.62 6.32 -8.11
CA CYS A 172 -4.48 6.65 -7.28
C CYS A 172 -4.96 7.23 -5.95
N ALA A 173 -4.37 6.77 -4.86
CA ALA A 173 -4.61 7.28 -3.52
C ALA A 173 -3.29 7.73 -2.90
N GLY A 174 -3.28 8.89 -2.28
CA GLY A 174 -2.06 9.44 -1.67
C GLY A 174 -1.60 8.63 -0.47
N MET A 175 -0.31 8.35 -0.40
CA MET A 175 0.31 7.80 0.82
C MET A 175 0.59 8.93 1.82
N CYS A 176 0.20 8.73 3.07
CA CYS A 176 0.24 9.74 4.12
C CYS A 176 0.81 9.16 5.42
N ALA A 177 1.15 10.03 6.38
CA ALA A 177 1.64 9.63 7.69
C ALA A 177 0.48 9.72 8.71
N PRO A 178 -0.18 8.62 9.07
CA PRO A 178 -1.35 8.65 9.96
C PRO A 178 -0.95 9.11 11.36
N LEU A 179 -1.89 9.74 12.04
CA LEU A 179 -1.76 10.13 13.44
C LEU A 179 -2.94 9.58 14.23
N LYS A 180 -2.71 9.41 15.53
CA LYS A 180 -3.80 9.14 16.47
C LYS A 180 -4.89 10.20 16.34
N THR A 181 -6.12 9.75 16.14
CA THR A 181 -7.30 10.61 16.09
C THR A 181 -8.29 10.15 17.15
N ASP A 182 -8.84 11.10 17.90
CA ASP A 182 -10.05 10.92 18.70
C ASP A 182 -10.89 12.22 18.70
N MET A 183 -11.98 12.25 19.45
CA MET A 183 -12.88 13.42 19.49
C MET A 183 -12.40 14.56 20.37
N THR A 184 -11.27 14.41 21.06
CA THR A 184 -10.68 15.55 21.77
C THR A 184 -10.35 16.64 20.74
N PRO A 185 -10.61 17.92 21.05
CA PRO A 185 -10.32 19.00 20.11
C PRO A 185 -8.86 19.01 19.63
N ALA A 186 -7.93 18.53 20.46
CA ALA A 186 -6.51 18.44 20.14
C ALA A 186 -6.20 17.37 19.06
N LEU A 187 -6.87 16.21 19.10
CA LEU A 187 -6.57 15.09 18.20
C LEU A 187 -7.54 14.96 17.03
N ARG A 188 -8.69 15.66 17.06
CA ARG A 188 -9.63 15.67 15.92
C ARG A 188 -9.01 16.21 14.63
N ALA A 189 -8.07 17.16 14.76
CA ALA A 189 -7.36 17.72 13.60
C ALA A 189 -6.37 16.74 12.95
N ASN A 190 -6.07 15.60 13.60
CA ASN A 190 -5.12 14.60 13.11
C ASN A 190 -5.68 13.71 12.01
N VAL A 191 -6.99 13.81 11.71
CA VAL A 191 -7.62 13.00 10.65
C VAL A 191 -6.94 13.10 9.31
N VAL A 192 -6.28 14.22 9.01
CA VAL A 192 -5.59 14.42 7.73
C VAL A 192 -4.16 13.87 7.73
N GLY A 193 -3.63 13.38 8.86
CA GLY A 193 -2.26 12.89 9.01
C GLY A 193 -1.28 13.90 9.63
N SER A 194 0.00 13.51 9.67
CA SER A 194 1.08 14.24 10.33
C SER A 194 1.64 15.36 9.47
N LYS A 195 1.67 16.57 10.05
CA LYS A 195 2.32 17.74 9.43
C LYS A 195 3.83 17.79 9.67
N THR A 196 4.38 16.93 10.54
CA THR A 196 5.81 16.95 10.88
C THR A 196 6.61 15.91 10.12
N VAL A 197 5.96 14.84 9.66
CA VAL A 197 6.61 13.78 8.89
C VAL A 197 6.87 14.27 7.46
N PRO A 198 8.12 14.22 6.97
CA PRO A 198 8.42 14.54 5.59
C PRO A 198 7.83 13.51 4.64
N ALA A 199 7.21 13.97 3.56
CA ALA A 199 6.86 13.12 2.42
C ALA A 199 7.20 13.81 1.11
N LYS A 200 7.45 13.02 0.07
CA LYS A 200 7.74 13.52 -1.26
C LYS A 200 6.46 13.64 -2.07
N LEU A 201 6.27 14.80 -2.70
CA LEU A 201 5.31 15.00 -3.77
C LEU A 201 5.99 14.80 -5.13
N PRO A 202 5.27 14.32 -6.17
CA PRO A 202 5.82 14.09 -7.51
C PRO A 202 6.52 15.32 -8.10
N THR A 203 6.03 16.52 -7.76
CA THR A 203 6.51 17.80 -8.30
C THR A 203 7.67 18.41 -7.51
N LYS A 204 8.11 17.78 -6.41
CA LYS A 204 9.14 18.32 -5.52
C LYS A 204 10.41 17.49 -5.59
N ALA A 205 11.56 18.15 -5.64
CA ALA A 205 12.87 17.47 -5.66
C ALA A 205 13.16 16.69 -4.38
N ALA A 206 12.71 17.18 -3.21
CA ALA A 206 12.96 16.58 -1.91
C ALA A 206 11.65 16.35 -1.13
N PRO A 207 11.63 15.42 -0.17
CA PRO A 207 10.52 15.31 0.78
C PRO A 207 10.50 16.51 1.73
N GLU A 208 9.29 17.00 2.05
CA GLU A 208 9.10 18.15 2.93
C GLU A 208 8.08 17.84 4.03
N ALA A 209 8.30 18.40 5.22
CA ALA A 209 7.31 18.33 6.30
C ALA A 209 6.01 19.02 5.88
N GLY A 210 4.87 18.42 6.22
CA GLY A 210 3.55 18.92 5.85
C GLY A 210 3.06 18.44 4.49
N ASP A 211 3.82 17.59 3.80
CA ASP A 211 3.38 16.91 2.57
C ASP A 211 2.77 15.53 2.84
N ALA A 212 2.92 14.96 4.04
CA ALA A 212 2.41 13.64 4.40
C ALA A 212 0.92 13.64 4.82
N ILE A 213 0.10 14.53 4.25
CA ILE A 213 -1.29 14.78 4.68
C ILE A 213 -2.31 14.72 3.54
N CYS A 214 -3.52 14.28 3.88
CA CYS A 214 -4.66 14.09 2.97
C CYS A 214 -5.47 15.36 2.76
N VAL A 215 -4.82 16.37 2.18
CA VAL A 215 -5.46 17.61 1.77
C VAL A 215 -5.12 17.92 0.31
N THR A 216 -5.95 18.76 -0.30
CA THR A 216 -5.74 19.28 -1.65
C THR A 216 -4.33 19.84 -1.85
N ASN A 217 -3.75 19.61 -3.03
CA ASN A 217 -2.38 19.97 -3.42
C ASN A 217 -1.26 19.27 -2.61
N LYS A 218 -1.62 18.32 -1.74
CA LYS A 218 -0.69 17.42 -1.05
C LYS A 218 -0.94 15.99 -1.51
N LYS A 219 -1.36 15.11 -0.61
CA LYS A 219 -1.70 13.71 -0.92
C LYS A 219 -3.19 13.49 -1.15
N GLY A 220 -4.02 14.47 -0.80
CA GLY A 220 -5.46 14.43 -1.03
C GLY A 220 -5.88 15.17 -2.29
N SER A 221 -7.04 14.81 -2.82
CA SER A 221 -7.62 15.40 -4.02
C SER A 221 -8.34 16.72 -3.73
N SER A 222 -8.38 17.62 -4.71
CA SER A 222 -9.29 18.77 -4.74
C SER A 222 -10.70 18.41 -5.21
N LEU A 223 -10.83 17.29 -5.92
CA LEU A 223 -12.11 16.83 -6.49
C LEU A 223 -13.13 16.50 -5.40
N GLU A 224 -12.64 16.35 -4.19
CA GLU A 224 -13.34 15.81 -3.04
C GLU A 224 -13.16 16.81 -1.88
N ALA A 225 -13.84 17.96 -2.00
CA ALA A 225 -13.57 19.22 -1.28
C ALA A 225 -13.42 19.14 0.25
N ILE A 226 -14.01 18.13 0.90
CA ILE A 226 -13.92 17.90 2.36
C ILE A 226 -14.24 16.42 2.58
N GLY A 227 -13.25 15.53 2.71
CA GLY A 227 -13.64 14.13 2.86
C GLY A 227 -12.59 13.03 2.91
N GLN A 228 -11.32 13.34 3.17
CA GLN A 228 -10.31 12.30 3.27
C GLN A 228 -9.72 12.21 4.67
N ASN A 229 -9.59 10.98 5.15
CA ASN A 229 -8.80 10.68 6.33
C ASN A 229 -7.50 10.03 5.89
N CYS A 230 -6.42 10.31 6.61
CA CYS A 230 -5.20 9.53 6.56
C CYS A 230 -5.38 8.29 7.44
N LEU A 231 -5.86 7.19 6.86
CA LEU A 231 -6.05 5.93 7.57
C LEU A 231 -4.79 5.09 7.52
N PHE A 232 -4.48 4.38 8.60
CA PHE A 232 -3.40 3.41 8.59
C PHE A 232 -3.60 2.37 7.49
N MET A 233 -2.51 1.92 6.86
CA MET A 233 -2.57 0.98 5.75
C MET A 233 -2.73 -0.48 6.19
N TRP A 234 -2.27 -0.82 7.40
CA TRP A 234 -2.29 -2.18 7.93
C TRP A 234 -3.65 -2.90 7.89
N PRO A 235 -4.83 -2.26 8.05
CA PRO A 235 -6.10 -2.96 7.99
C PRO A 235 -6.38 -3.57 6.60
N PHE A 236 -5.73 -3.03 5.56
CA PHE A 236 -5.83 -3.52 4.19
C PHE A 236 -4.79 -4.61 3.87
N ASN A 237 -3.79 -4.81 4.74
CA ASN A 237 -2.71 -5.78 4.55
C ASN A 237 -2.93 -7.07 5.37
N VAL A 238 -4.06 -7.19 6.07
CA VAL A 238 -4.36 -8.38 6.88
C VAL A 238 -4.76 -9.52 5.94
N GLU A 239 -3.90 -10.55 5.86
CA GLU A 239 -4.22 -11.79 5.15
C GLU A 239 -4.25 -12.96 6.13
N ASN A 240 -5.29 -13.80 6.09
CA ASN A 240 -5.43 -14.96 7.00
C ASN A 240 -5.34 -14.62 8.49
N ASN A 241 -5.86 -13.46 8.88
CA ASN A 241 -5.74 -12.93 10.26
C ASN A 241 -4.29 -12.73 10.71
N MET A 242 -3.34 -12.61 9.78
CA MET A 242 -1.95 -12.29 10.05
C MET A 242 -1.60 -10.94 9.44
N LEU A 243 -1.01 -10.06 10.27
CA LEU A 243 -0.34 -8.88 9.74
C LEU A 243 1.03 -9.35 9.29
N PRO A 244 1.41 -9.17 8.02
CA PRO A 244 2.80 -9.30 7.70
C PRO A 244 3.61 -8.24 8.46
N GLU A 245 4.77 -8.63 8.96
CA GLU A 245 5.66 -7.71 9.67
C GLU A 245 6.28 -6.74 8.67
N SER A 246 5.82 -5.50 8.69
CA SER A 246 6.31 -4.40 7.87
C SER A 246 6.77 -3.26 8.77
N PRO A 247 7.90 -2.57 8.47
CA PRO A 247 8.29 -1.36 9.19
C PRO A 247 7.30 -0.20 8.99
N TYR A 248 6.31 -0.37 8.10
CA TYR A 248 5.32 0.65 7.77
C TYR A 248 3.94 0.38 8.37
N ASN A 249 3.80 -0.66 9.19
CA ASN A 249 2.52 -1.02 9.80
C ASN A 249 1.93 0.12 10.66
N ASP A 250 2.76 0.98 11.25
CA ASP A 250 2.34 2.10 12.09
C ASP A 250 2.76 3.48 11.57
N GLY A 251 3.63 3.54 10.57
CA GLY A 251 4.12 4.80 9.99
C GLY A 251 3.42 5.23 8.70
N LEU A 252 2.68 4.32 8.04
CA LEU A 252 2.13 4.53 6.71
C LEU A 252 0.62 4.39 6.67
N GLY A 253 0.02 5.30 5.92
CA GLY A 253 -1.40 5.35 5.68
C GLY A 253 -1.74 5.75 4.27
N ILE A 254 -3.04 5.82 4.02
CA ILE A 254 -3.63 6.16 2.73
C ILE A 254 -4.69 7.24 2.88
N CYS A 255 -4.78 8.12 1.90
CA CYS A 255 -5.83 9.13 1.78
C CYS A 255 -7.16 8.51 1.35
N PHE A 256 -7.85 7.98 2.36
CA PHE A 256 -9.12 7.29 2.24
C PHE A 256 -10.28 8.28 2.17
N ASP A 257 -11.04 8.25 1.06
CA ASP A 257 -12.25 9.04 0.87
C ASP A 257 -13.45 8.29 1.42
N PHE A 258 -13.71 8.45 2.71
CA PHE A 258 -14.77 7.74 3.43
C PHE A 258 -16.16 7.92 2.81
N ARG A 259 -16.38 8.96 1.99
CA ARG A 259 -17.69 9.20 1.37
C ARG A 259 -18.03 8.24 0.23
N LYS A 260 -17.04 7.55 -0.34
CA LYS A 260 -17.23 6.56 -1.42
C LYS A 260 -17.43 5.13 -0.91
N TYR A 261 -17.31 4.95 0.39
CA TYR A 261 -17.47 3.67 1.06
C TYR A 261 -18.74 3.72 1.90
N THR A 262 -19.48 2.63 1.88
CA THR A 262 -20.57 2.37 2.80
C THR A 262 -20.21 1.21 3.71
N TYR A 263 -21.08 0.76 4.59
CA TYR A 263 -20.87 -0.46 5.34
C TYR A 263 -22.22 -1.02 5.75
N ASP A 264 -22.24 -2.34 5.93
CA ASP A 264 -23.38 -3.03 6.51
C ASP A 264 -23.22 -3.02 8.03
N ARG A 265 -23.93 -2.12 8.71
CA ARG A 265 -23.75 -1.86 10.16
C ARG A 265 -24.31 -2.98 11.04
N ASP A 266 -25.28 -3.73 10.55
CA ASP A 266 -26.02 -4.74 11.31
C ASP A 266 -25.94 -6.13 10.69
N ASN A 267 -25.13 -6.29 9.64
CA ASN A 267 -24.96 -7.53 8.86
C ASN A 267 -26.30 -8.10 8.39
N ASN A 268 -27.23 -7.19 8.06
CA ASN A 268 -28.58 -7.53 7.67
C ASN A 268 -28.81 -7.09 6.22
N ALA A 269 -28.96 -8.07 5.34
CA ALA A 269 -29.20 -7.82 3.91
C ALA A 269 -30.46 -6.97 3.61
N GLY A 270 -31.39 -6.85 4.56
CA GLY A 270 -32.58 -5.98 4.44
C GLY A 270 -32.35 -4.52 4.84
N THR A 271 -31.24 -4.21 5.52
CA THR A 271 -30.89 -2.86 5.95
C THR A 271 -30.00 -2.21 4.88
N PRO A 272 -30.34 -1.02 4.36
CA PRO A 272 -29.46 -0.32 3.42
C PRO A 272 -28.08 -0.02 4.05
N PRO A 273 -26.98 -0.22 3.32
CA PRO A 273 -25.65 0.16 3.80
C PRO A 273 -25.55 1.66 4.14
N GLU A 274 -24.81 2.00 5.19
CA GLU A 274 -24.59 3.38 5.62
C GLU A 274 -23.25 3.92 5.17
N GLN A 275 -23.11 5.23 4.99
CA GLN A 275 -21.82 5.83 4.60
C GLN A 275 -20.78 5.67 5.71
N VAL A 276 -19.54 5.31 5.35
CA VAL A 276 -18.43 5.27 6.30
C VAL A 276 -18.21 6.68 6.88
N PRO A 277 -18.27 6.88 8.20
CA PRO A 277 -18.08 8.19 8.80
C PRO A 277 -16.61 8.63 8.78
N SER A 278 -16.37 9.93 8.91
CA SER A 278 -15.01 10.43 9.18
C SER A 278 -14.56 10.01 10.59
N CYS A 279 -13.26 9.72 10.76
CA CYS A 279 -12.68 9.55 12.10
C CYS A 279 -12.93 10.75 13.02
N ALA A 280 -13.08 11.96 12.47
CA ALA A 280 -13.36 13.18 13.25
C ALA A 280 -14.79 13.23 13.79
N ALA A 281 -15.69 12.40 13.27
CA ALA A 281 -17.09 12.32 13.67
C ALA A 281 -17.36 11.16 14.65
N LEU A 282 -16.41 10.23 14.80
CA LEU A 282 -16.57 9.02 15.62
C LEU A 282 -16.37 9.35 17.11
N PRO A 283 -17.33 9.03 17.99
CA PRO A 283 -17.22 9.30 19.42
C PRO A 283 -16.01 8.58 20.05
N PRO A 284 -15.43 9.10 21.15
CA PRO A 284 -14.47 8.34 21.93
C PRO A 284 -15.10 7.03 22.41
N LYS A 285 -14.29 5.97 22.49
CA LYS A 285 -14.69 4.75 23.19
C LYS A 285 -15.00 5.08 24.65
N GLY A 286 -16.13 4.56 25.15
CA GLY A 286 -16.51 4.65 26.56
C GLY A 286 -17.23 5.92 27.02
N THR A 287 -17.46 6.92 26.16
CA THR A 287 -18.25 8.12 26.53
C THR A 287 -19.76 7.91 26.49
N VAL A 288 -20.24 6.75 26.06
CA VAL A 288 -21.66 6.40 26.15
C VAL A 288 -21.84 5.49 27.36
N PRO A 289 -22.33 6.01 28.50
CA PRO A 289 -22.29 5.31 29.79
C PRO A 289 -23.11 4.01 29.84
N ALA A 290 -23.96 3.78 28.84
CA ALA A 290 -24.87 2.64 28.77
C ALA A 290 -24.49 1.63 27.67
N CYS A 291 -23.32 1.77 27.03
CA CYS A 291 -22.92 0.89 25.93
C CYS A 291 -21.99 -0.22 26.39
N THR A 292 -22.55 -1.41 26.53
CA THR A 292 -21.79 -2.65 26.57
C THR A 292 -21.70 -3.20 25.17
N CYS A 293 -20.54 -3.02 24.54
CA CYS A 293 -20.21 -3.72 23.31
C CYS A 293 -19.39 -4.96 23.66
N ASP A 294 -19.51 -6.01 22.84
CA ASP A 294 -18.50 -7.06 22.84
C ASP A 294 -17.13 -6.46 22.47
N ALA A 295 -16.06 -7.24 22.66
CA ALA A 295 -14.70 -6.81 22.31
C ALA A 295 -14.59 -6.27 20.87
N MET A 296 -15.49 -6.74 20.01
CA MET A 296 -15.58 -6.49 18.58
C MET A 296 -16.32 -5.20 18.22
N GLY A 297 -17.02 -4.53 19.16
CA GLY A 297 -17.86 -3.37 18.82
C GLY A 297 -19.12 -3.70 18.01
N SER A 298 -19.28 -4.96 17.60
CA SER A 298 -20.28 -5.43 16.63
C SER A 298 -21.64 -5.70 17.27
N ASN A 299 -21.68 -5.99 18.57
CA ASN A 299 -22.91 -6.09 19.35
C ASN A 299 -22.91 -5.11 20.51
N CYS A 300 -23.06 -3.83 20.19
CA CYS A 300 -23.31 -2.82 21.19
C CYS A 300 -24.74 -2.91 21.71
N THR A 301 -24.89 -3.20 23.00
CA THR A 301 -26.17 -3.17 23.71
C THR A 301 -26.23 -1.92 24.58
N GLY A 302 -27.30 -1.13 24.42
CA GLY A 302 -27.50 0.12 25.17
C GLY A 302 -28.27 1.19 24.39
N THR A 303 -29.02 2.04 25.08
CA THR A 303 -29.72 3.17 24.44
C THR A 303 -28.71 4.27 24.11
N GLY A 304 -28.58 4.61 22.82
CA GLY A 304 -27.67 5.65 22.35
C GLY A 304 -26.25 5.19 22.01
N CYS A 305 -26.03 3.87 21.86
CA CYS A 305 -24.80 3.37 21.27
C CYS A 305 -24.76 3.75 19.79
N PRO A 306 -23.77 4.52 19.34
CA PRO A 306 -23.51 4.64 17.92
C PRO A 306 -23.03 3.28 17.44
N ASP A 307 -23.83 2.65 16.59
CA ASP A 307 -23.44 1.45 15.86
C ASP A 307 -22.19 1.80 15.02
N GLY A 308 -21.05 1.18 15.35
CA GLY A 308 -19.75 1.46 14.71
C GLY A 308 -18.82 2.26 15.60
N GLN A 309 -17.96 1.56 16.35
CA GLN A 309 -16.90 2.23 17.10
C GLN A 309 -15.71 2.57 16.18
N ALA A 310 -14.94 3.59 16.56
CA ALA A 310 -13.78 4.09 15.81
C ALA A 310 -12.76 3.01 15.38
N HIS A 311 -12.65 1.92 16.16
CA HIS A 311 -11.69 0.85 15.93
C HIS A 311 -12.00 -0.04 14.71
N GLU A 312 -13.24 -0.11 14.25
CA GLU A 312 -13.62 -0.85 13.03
C GLU A 312 -13.25 -0.05 11.75
N TRP A 313 -12.95 1.24 11.89
CA TRP A 313 -12.75 2.17 10.77
C TRP A 313 -11.30 2.52 10.48
N GLY A 314 -10.35 1.83 11.12
CA GLY A 314 -8.95 2.24 11.05
C GLY A 314 -8.62 3.46 11.92
N CYS A 315 -9.58 3.94 12.73
CA CYS A 315 -9.46 5.13 13.57
C CYS A 315 -9.14 4.71 15.02
N TYR A 316 -7.86 4.48 15.33
CA TYR A 316 -7.46 3.90 16.63
C TYR A 316 -7.07 4.91 17.69
N ASN A 317 -7.48 4.61 18.93
CA ASN A 317 -6.91 5.17 20.15
C ASN A 317 -5.81 4.22 20.67
N THR A 318 -4.59 4.74 20.82
CA THR A 318 -3.41 3.98 21.32
C THR A 318 -3.58 3.35 22.70
N THR A 319 -4.48 3.89 23.52
CA THR A 319 -4.73 3.37 24.87
C THR A 319 -5.45 2.02 24.83
N ASP A 320 -6.18 1.72 23.75
CA ASP A 320 -7.03 0.53 23.61
C ASP A 320 -6.34 -0.66 22.92
N THR A 321 -5.36 -0.39 22.05
CA THR A 321 -4.66 -1.44 21.28
C THR A 321 -3.48 -2.05 22.04
N GLY A 322 -3.14 -1.52 23.22
CA GLY A 322 -1.86 -1.82 23.89
C GLY A 322 -0.64 -1.25 23.16
N ILE A 323 -0.83 -0.55 22.04
CA ILE A 323 0.21 0.15 21.28
C ILE A 323 0.47 1.48 22.02
N THR A 324 1.32 1.44 23.03
CA THR A 324 1.59 2.61 23.88
C THR A 324 2.36 3.72 23.16
N ALA A 325 3.00 3.42 22.03
CA ALA A 325 3.59 4.39 21.12
C ALA A 325 3.74 3.79 19.71
N PHE A 326 3.32 4.51 18.66
CA PHE A 326 3.70 4.19 17.28
C PHE A 326 5.16 4.64 17.08
N THR A 327 6.10 3.69 17.11
CA THR A 327 7.55 3.97 17.12
C THR A 327 8.26 3.52 15.85
N ASN A 328 7.55 3.01 14.84
CA ASN A 328 8.12 2.30 13.69
C ASN A 328 8.97 1.09 14.13
N ASP A 329 8.66 0.50 15.30
CA ASP A 329 9.39 -0.63 15.85
C ASP A 329 8.63 -1.94 15.61
N LYS A 330 9.29 -2.86 14.90
CA LYS A 330 8.80 -4.23 14.62
C LYS A 330 8.43 -4.99 15.89
N ALA A 331 9.03 -4.65 17.03
CA ALA A 331 8.77 -5.31 18.31
C ALA A 331 7.34 -5.11 18.84
N GLN A 332 6.55 -4.17 18.28
CA GLN A 332 5.18 -3.92 18.74
C GLN A 332 4.11 -4.76 18.02
N VAL A 333 4.43 -5.41 16.90
CA VAL A 333 3.48 -6.25 16.13
C VAL A 333 2.79 -7.34 16.97
N PRO A 334 3.44 -8.00 17.95
CA PRO A 334 2.77 -8.97 18.82
C PRO A 334 1.61 -8.40 19.65
N ALA A 335 1.65 -7.10 20.01
CA ALA A 335 0.56 -6.43 20.72
C ALA A 335 -0.64 -6.13 19.81
N ILE A 336 -0.44 -6.06 18.49
CA ILE A 336 -1.47 -5.81 17.48
C ILE A 336 -2.25 -7.11 17.15
N LYS A 337 -1.61 -8.28 17.26
CA LYS A 337 -2.20 -9.59 16.88
C LYS A 337 -3.54 -9.94 17.55
N PRO A 338 -3.80 -9.65 18.84
CA PRO A 338 -5.11 -9.90 19.45
C PRO A 338 -6.20 -9.01 18.85
N VAL A 339 -5.90 -7.74 18.58
CA VAL A 339 -6.84 -6.76 18.01
C VAL A 339 -7.21 -7.12 16.57
N MET A 340 -6.29 -7.71 15.81
CA MET A 340 -6.55 -8.04 14.40
C MET A 340 -7.36 -9.31 14.16
N ARG A 341 -7.52 -10.19 15.16
CA ARG A 341 -8.44 -11.34 15.02
C ARG A 341 -9.89 -10.90 14.82
N GLU A 342 -10.18 -9.63 15.11
CA GLU A 342 -11.53 -9.07 15.20
C GLU A 342 -11.81 -8.02 14.10
N PHE A 343 -10.82 -7.63 13.30
CA PHE A 343 -11.03 -6.73 12.16
C PHE A 343 -11.62 -7.52 10.97
N ARG A 344 -12.94 -7.67 10.94
CA ARG A 344 -13.68 -8.12 9.76
C ARG A 344 -14.26 -6.89 9.05
N VAL A 345 -13.64 -6.44 7.96
CA VAL A 345 -14.36 -5.60 7.00
C VAL A 345 -15.40 -6.53 6.34
N GLY A 346 -16.65 -6.41 6.80
CA GLY A 346 -17.73 -7.34 6.48
C GLY A 346 -18.05 -7.41 4.99
N ALA A 347 -18.35 -8.64 4.53
CA ALA A 347 -19.02 -8.91 3.26
C ALA A 347 -20.36 -9.61 3.54
N ILE A 348 -21.34 -9.36 2.67
CA ILE A 348 -22.70 -9.94 2.71
C ILE A 348 -22.66 -11.40 2.18
N GLY A 349 -22.92 -12.37 3.08
CA GLY A 349 -23.45 -13.76 2.88
C GLY A 349 -22.72 -14.73 1.94
N THR A 350 -22.79 -16.07 2.04
CA THR A 350 -23.17 -17.06 3.08
C THR A 350 -22.30 -18.34 2.89
N GLY A 351 -20.97 -18.23 2.80
CA GLY A 351 -20.07 -19.37 2.60
C GLY A 351 -18.65 -19.12 3.13
N GLU A 352 -17.99 -20.16 3.65
CA GLU A 352 -16.72 -20.09 4.35
C GLU A 352 -15.57 -19.54 3.48
N GLY A 353 -14.96 -18.44 3.94
CA GLY A 353 -13.67 -17.92 3.48
C GLY A 353 -13.73 -16.94 2.30
N VAL A 354 -13.79 -15.63 2.56
CA VAL A 354 -13.55 -14.62 1.52
C VAL A 354 -12.59 -13.56 2.04
N ARG A 355 -11.40 -13.54 1.43
CA ARG A 355 -10.34 -12.55 1.60
C ARG A 355 -10.56 -11.42 0.58
N HIS A 356 -10.30 -10.18 0.95
CA HIS A 356 -9.94 -9.18 -0.04
C HIS A 356 -8.55 -9.56 -0.58
N LEU A 357 -8.51 -10.39 -1.62
CA LEU A 357 -7.31 -10.55 -2.42
C LEU A 357 -7.28 -9.36 -3.39
N ILE A 358 -6.31 -8.46 -3.23
CA ILE A 358 -5.85 -7.64 -4.33
C ILE A 358 -5.21 -8.63 -5.30
N ARG A 359 -5.94 -9.03 -6.35
CA ARG A 359 -5.34 -9.58 -7.57
C ARG A 359 -5.17 -8.44 -8.54
#